data_AF-A0A396GPM2-F1
#
_entry.id   AF-A0A396GPM2-F1
#
_cell.length_a   1.000
_cell.length_b   1.000
_cell.length_c   1.000
_cell.angle_alpha   90.00
_cell.angle_beta   90.00
_cell.angle_gamma   90.00
#
_symmetry.space_group_name_H-M   'P 1'
#
loop_
_entity.id
_entity.type
_entity.pdbx_description
1 polymer ?
#
loop_
_entity_poly.entity_id
_entity_poly.type
_entity_poly.pdbx_seq_one_letter_code
_entity_poly.pdbx_strand_id
1 'polypeptide(L)' 'MILKFHKAAGKGKLTVAYEKYSRKELGGVAAVKPLDRLPR' A
#
# COMPACT_ATOMS: atom_id res chain seq x y z
N MET A 1 11.42 -5.49 4.41
CA MET A 1 10.26 -5.73 5.30
C MET A 1 9.07 -4.86 4.89
N ILE A 2 9.23 -3.53 4.82
CA ILE A 2 8.15 -2.59 4.44
C ILE A 2 7.51 -2.86 3.05
N LEU A 3 8.32 -3.24 2.04
CA LEU A 3 7.81 -3.56 0.69
C LEU A 3 6.87 -4.76 0.65
N LYS A 4 7.12 -5.78 1.50
CA LYS A 4 6.26 -6.97 1.60
C LYS A 4 4.90 -6.60 2.20
N PHE A 5 4.88 -5.71 3.19
CA PHE A 5 3.66 -5.21 3.79
C PHE A 5 2.85 -4.36 2.81
N HIS A 6 3.49 -3.47 2.04
CA HIS A 6 2.80 -2.68 1.03
C HIS A 6 2.12 -3.58 -0.02
N LYS A 7 2.82 -4.62 -0.51
CA LYS A 7 2.23 -5.61 -1.43
C LYS A 7 1.06 -6.41 -0.84
N ALA A 8 1.07 -6.63 0.47
CA ALA A 8 0.04 -7.39 1.18
C ALA A 8 -1.06 -6.50 1.78
N ALA A 9 -0.91 -5.17 1.76
CA ALA A 9 -1.78 -4.24 2.49
C ALA A 9 -3.24 -4.31 2.02
N GLY A 10 -3.50 -4.61 0.75
CA GLY A 10 -4.85 -4.83 0.23
C GLY A 10 -5.50 -6.17 0.61
N LYS A 11 -4.86 -6.97 1.46
CA LYS A 11 -5.35 -8.31 1.84
C LYS A 11 -5.53 -8.43 3.36
N GLY A 12 -6.50 -9.26 3.75
CA GLY A 12 -6.72 -9.66 5.14
C GLY A 12 -7.00 -8.49 6.07
N LYS A 13 -6.33 -8.45 7.23
CA LYS A 13 -6.61 -7.47 8.29
C LYS A 13 -6.12 -6.05 7.98
N LEU A 14 -5.28 -5.87 6.96
CA LEU A 14 -4.72 -4.56 6.59
C LEU A 14 -5.57 -3.82 5.55
N THR A 15 -6.60 -4.47 5.00
CA THR A 15 -7.43 -3.93 3.92
C THR A 15 -8.11 -2.61 4.29
N VAL A 16 -8.58 -2.44 5.53
CA VAL A 16 -9.23 -1.19 5.98
C VAL A 16 -8.32 0.03 5.87
N ALA A 17 -7.03 -0.14 6.18
CA ALA A 17 -6.04 0.93 6.05
C ALA A 17 -5.69 1.16 4.58
N TYR A 18 -5.52 0.09 3.82
CA TYR A 18 -5.27 0.16 2.38
C TYR A 18 -6.41 0.89 1.64
N GLU A 19 -7.66 0.57 1.94
CA GLU A 19 -8.83 1.22 1.35
C GLU A 19 -8.88 2.70 1.71
N LYS A 20 -8.69 3.05 2.99
CA LYS A 20 -8.67 4.45 3.45
C LYS A 20 -7.69 5.28 2.62
N TYR A 21 -6.45 4.81 2.49
CA TYR A 21 -5.39 5.53 1.79
C TYR A 21 -5.33 5.29 0.27
N SER A 22 -6.23 4.47 -0.28
CA SER A 22 -6.45 4.33 -1.73
C SER A 22 -7.45 5.37 -2.27
N ARG A 23 -8.17 6.05 -1.37
CA ARG A 23 -9.13 7.11 -1.71
C ARG A 23 -8.43 8.31 -2.35
N LYS A 24 -9.06 8.89 -3.38
CA LYS A 24 -8.49 10.04 -4.14
C LYS A 24 -8.33 11.27 -3.25
N GLU A 25 -9.20 11.42 -2.27
CA GLU A 25 -9.21 12.51 -1.29
C GLU A 25 -7.95 12.49 -0.40
N LEU A 26 -7.31 11.33 -0.25
CA LEU A 26 -6.04 11.17 0.47
C LEU A 26 -4.85 10.93 -0.47
N GLY A 27 -4.99 11.29 -1.74
CA GLY A 27 -3.93 11.19 -2.75
C GLY A 27 -3.67 9.76 -3.27
N GLY A 28 -4.47 8.76 -2.89
CA GLY A 28 -4.37 7.39 -3.44
C GLY A 28 -3.04 6.67 -3.16
N VAL A 29 -2.31 7.08 -2.11
CA VAL A 29 -0.94 6.63 -1.83
C VAL A 29 -0.80 5.12 -1.63
N ALA A 30 -1.83 4.44 -1.13
CA ALA A 30 -1.79 3.00 -0.92
C ALA A 30 -1.88 2.21 -2.25
N ALA A 31 -2.56 2.76 -3.25
CA ALA A 31 -2.74 2.12 -4.57
C ALA A 31 -1.53 2.29 -5.51
N VAL A 32 -0.51 3.04 -5.09
CA VAL A 32 0.74 3.18 -5.85
C VAL A 32 1.42 1.82 -5.98
N LYS A 33 1.88 1.51 -7.20
CA LYS A 33 2.57 0.25 -7.49
C LYS A 33 3.75 0.06 -6.52
N PRO A 34 3.75 -1.00 -5.69
CA PRO A 34 4.83 -1.23 -4.75
C PRO A 34 6.14 -1.53 -5.46
N LEU A 35 7.25 -1.07 -4.89
CA LEU A 35 8.58 -1.41 -5.39
C LEU A 35 8.95 -2.87 -5.06
N ASP A 36 9.72 -3.50 -5.95
CA ASP A 36 10.26 -4.84 -5.73
C ASP A 36 11.52 -4.82 -4.86
N ARG A 37 12.34 -3.78 -5.01
CA ARG A 37 13.56 -3.52 -4.24
C ARG A 37 13.69 -2.03 -3.94
N LEU A 38 14.32 -1.69 -2.82
CA LEU A 38 14.68 -0.31 -2.54
C LEU A 38 15.81 0.13 -3.48
N PRO A 39 15.80 1.38 -3.97
CA PRO A 39 16.96 1.97 -4.64
C PRO A 39 18.17 1.96 -3.69
N ARG A 40 19.37 1.79 -4.24
CA ARG A 40 20.62 2.04 -3.53
C ARG A 40 21.00 3.50 -3.68
#